data_AF-A0A5C9BMF0-F1
#
_entry.id   AF-A0A5C9BMF0-F1
#
_cell.length_a   1.000
_cell.length_b   1.000
_cell.length_c   1.000
_cell.angle_alpha   90.00
_cell.angle_beta   90.00
_cell.angle_gamma   90.00
#
_symmetry.space_group_name_H-M   'P 1'
#
loop_
_entity.id
_entity.type
_entity.pdbx_description
1 polymer ?
#
loop_
_entity_poly.entity_id
_entity_poly.type
_entity_poly.pdbx_seq_one_letter_code
_entity_poly.pdbx_strand_id
1 'polypeptide(L)'
;MRQLTGNSGLSEADAKQQYLALDADRQAVFANRHFSSELLASGKGFAESGNHERGDAAVAAMFGGAGYNGDLMMYKSQVRTLRGGSIDLLLPGGLANAGVPSDVAGLGHDIGIVTERGGAIRAFAETGFLVNQSKVITQYGGDITVWVNNGDIDAGRGSKTAVSVPKREVLTDADGSTAVEFKGVAAGSGIRAQTYDPDGQDGAGQAPELGSVALIAPRGVLNAGEAGIAAGNFLAVATQVIGASNINVSGSSSGVPQADTGSLAGALATINNLPPTAAGPGEVAKQAARSASNPAQPIMPSLIKVDVVGFGDEEVSSRKESRDELR
;
A
#
# COMPACT_ATOMS: atom_id res chain seq x y z
N MET A 1 -5.01 18.94 -21.55
CA MET A 1 -4.33 19.53 -22.72
C MET A 1 -3.39 20.68 -22.37
N ARG A 2 -3.82 21.73 -21.66
CA ARG A 2 -2.92 22.84 -21.24
C ARG A 2 -1.60 22.39 -20.60
N GLN A 3 -1.67 21.43 -19.68
CA GLN A 3 -0.47 20.83 -19.05
C GLN A 3 0.38 20.01 -20.01
N LEU A 4 -0.23 19.32 -20.98
CA LEU A 4 0.50 18.52 -21.98
C LEU A 4 1.20 19.38 -23.02
N THR A 5 0.60 20.50 -23.41
CA THR A 5 1.14 21.39 -24.43
C THR A 5 1.99 22.52 -23.87
N GLY A 6 2.03 22.67 -22.54
CA GLY A 6 2.69 23.78 -21.86
C GLY A 6 2.02 25.14 -22.09
N ASN A 7 0.86 25.18 -22.78
CA ASN A 7 0.16 26.41 -23.09
C ASN A 7 -0.98 26.65 -22.08
N SER A 8 -0.73 27.52 -21.09
CA SER A 8 -1.70 27.89 -20.07
C SER A 8 -2.87 28.73 -20.62
N GLY A 9 -2.70 29.41 -21.76
CA GLY A 9 -3.71 30.26 -22.40
C GLY A 9 -4.65 29.54 -23.36
N LEU A 10 -4.55 28.21 -23.48
CA LEU A 10 -5.38 27.43 -24.41
C LEU A 10 -6.86 27.54 -24.04
N SER A 11 -7.74 27.92 -24.98
CA SER A 11 -9.19 27.91 -24.71
C SER A 11 -9.71 26.47 -24.53
N GLU A 12 -10.89 26.30 -23.93
CA GLU A 12 -11.49 24.96 -23.77
C GLU A 12 -11.83 24.32 -25.13
N ALA A 13 -12.30 25.13 -26.08
CA ALA A 13 -12.60 24.68 -27.43
C ALA A 13 -11.32 24.19 -28.14
N ASP A 14 -10.23 24.97 -28.06
CA ASP A 14 -8.95 24.59 -28.66
C ASP A 14 -8.33 23.37 -27.98
N ALA A 15 -8.45 23.27 -26.65
CA ALA A 15 -8.03 22.10 -25.89
C ALA A 15 -8.75 20.84 -26.37
N LYS A 16 -10.08 20.92 -26.54
CA LYS A 16 -10.88 19.81 -27.05
C LYS A 16 -10.48 19.44 -28.48
N GLN A 17 -10.29 20.44 -29.35
CA GLN A 17 -9.85 20.20 -30.72
C GLN A 17 -8.50 19.51 -30.79
N GLN A 18 -7.53 19.94 -29.97
CA GLN A 18 -6.21 19.31 -29.91
C GLN A 18 -6.27 17.88 -29.37
N TYR A 19 -7.12 17.61 -28.39
CA TYR A 19 -7.35 16.24 -27.91
C TYR A 19 -7.95 15.36 -29.02
N LEU A 20 -8.97 15.86 -29.73
CA LEU A 20 -9.62 15.14 -30.83
C LEU A 20 -8.69 14.90 -32.03
N ALA A 21 -7.62 15.68 -32.17
CA ALA A 21 -6.61 15.52 -33.22
C ALA A 21 -5.54 14.46 -32.89
N LEU A 22 -5.46 13.98 -31.64
CA LEU A 22 -4.57 12.87 -31.27
C LEU A 22 -5.05 11.55 -31.89
N ASP A 23 -4.12 10.61 -32.10
CA ASP A 23 -4.48 9.23 -32.43
C ASP A 23 -5.20 8.54 -31.26
N ALA A 24 -5.91 7.45 -31.57
CA ALA A 24 -6.76 6.75 -30.61
C ALA A 24 -6.00 6.26 -29.37
N ASP A 25 -4.75 5.82 -29.52
CA ASP A 25 -3.95 5.31 -28.40
C ASP A 25 -3.57 6.45 -27.44
N ARG A 26 -3.15 7.60 -28.00
CA ARG A 26 -2.86 8.80 -27.19
C ARG A 26 -4.10 9.37 -26.54
N GLN A 27 -5.24 9.32 -27.23
CA GLN A 27 -6.53 9.72 -26.66
C GLN A 27 -6.89 8.84 -25.47
N ALA A 28 -6.80 7.52 -25.62
CA ALA A 28 -7.10 6.56 -24.56
C ALA A 28 -6.20 6.77 -23.34
N VAL A 29 -4.88 6.89 -23.53
CA VAL A 29 -3.96 7.17 -22.43
C VAL A 29 -4.32 8.50 -21.76
N PHE A 30 -4.58 9.56 -22.53
CA PHE A 30 -4.97 10.84 -21.94
C PHE A 30 -6.26 10.74 -21.11
N ALA A 31 -7.30 10.10 -21.67
CA ALA A 31 -8.59 9.92 -21.01
C ALA A 31 -8.44 9.12 -19.71
N ASN A 32 -7.72 8.00 -19.71
CA ASN A 32 -7.49 7.18 -18.52
C ASN A 32 -6.77 7.95 -17.42
N ARG A 33 -5.72 8.71 -17.78
CA ARG A 33 -4.98 9.52 -16.81
C ARG A 33 -5.82 10.65 -16.24
N HIS A 34 -6.59 11.32 -17.08
CA HIS A 34 -7.46 12.40 -16.65
C HIS A 34 -8.59 11.86 -15.75
N PHE A 35 -9.18 10.73 -16.12
CA PHE A 35 -10.18 10.03 -15.32
C PHE A 35 -9.67 9.74 -13.90
N SER A 36 -8.50 9.10 -13.77
CA SER A 36 -7.92 8.85 -12.44
C SER A 36 -7.60 10.14 -11.67
N SER A 37 -7.22 11.22 -12.35
CA SER A 37 -6.98 12.52 -11.71
C SER A 37 -8.26 13.14 -11.15
N GLU A 38 -9.38 12.99 -11.85
CA GLU A 38 -10.69 13.45 -11.38
C GLU A 38 -11.17 12.66 -10.16
N LEU A 39 -10.97 11.33 -10.17
CA LEU A 39 -11.27 10.48 -9.02
C LEU A 39 -10.42 10.86 -7.80
N LEU A 40 -9.11 11.05 -7.99
CA LEU A 40 -8.22 11.49 -6.91
C LEU A 40 -8.62 12.87 -6.37
N ALA A 41 -8.97 13.81 -7.25
CA ALA A 41 -9.41 15.14 -6.86
C ALA A 41 -10.75 15.09 -6.09
N SER A 42 -11.67 14.21 -6.49
CA SER A 42 -12.90 13.95 -5.73
C SER A 42 -12.60 13.40 -4.33
N GLY A 43 -11.65 12.47 -4.19
CA GLY A 43 -11.24 11.95 -2.89
C GLY A 43 -10.62 13.04 -2.00
N LYS A 44 -9.73 13.88 -2.56
CA LYS A 44 -9.10 14.98 -1.81
C LYS A 44 -10.12 16.02 -1.32
N GLY A 45 -11.11 16.35 -2.15
CA GLY A 45 -12.16 17.31 -1.83
C GLY A 45 -13.26 16.76 -0.91
N PHE A 46 -13.25 15.47 -0.59
CA PHE A 46 -14.32 14.83 0.18
C PHE A 46 -14.49 15.43 1.58
N ALA A 47 -13.38 15.73 2.27
CA ALA A 47 -13.43 16.30 3.63
C ALA A 47 -14.13 17.66 3.69
N GLU A 48 -14.10 18.43 2.60
CA GLU A 48 -14.73 19.76 2.49
C GLU A 48 -16.16 19.68 1.94
N SER A 49 -16.37 18.84 0.92
CA SER A 49 -17.64 18.75 0.20
C SER A 49 -18.66 17.78 0.83
N GLY A 50 -18.18 16.79 1.59
CA GLY A 50 -19.01 15.72 2.16
C GLY A 50 -19.69 14.81 1.13
N ASN A 51 -19.31 14.90 -0.16
CA ASN A 51 -19.94 14.14 -1.24
C ASN A 51 -18.92 13.68 -2.30
N HIS A 52 -19.39 12.82 -3.21
CA HIS A 52 -18.58 12.23 -4.28
C HIS A 52 -19.06 12.62 -5.69
N GLU A 53 -19.83 13.71 -5.82
CA GLU A 53 -20.47 14.10 -7.09
C GLU A 53 -19.46 14.25 -8.23
N ARG A 54 -18.27 14.78 -7.94
CA ARG A 54 -17.18 14.90 -8.93
C ARG A 54 -16.72 13.53 -9.43
N GLY A 55 -16.52 12.57 -8.53
CA GLY A 55 -16.14 11.20 -8.88
C GLY A 55 -17.25 10.50 -9.66
N ASP A 56 -18.49 10.59 -9.17
CA ASP A 56 -19.66 10.00 -9.81
C ASP A 56 -19.89 10.56 -11.23
N ALA A 57 -19.72 11.87 -11.42
CA ALA A 57 -19.79 12.51 -12.72
C ALA A 57 -18.67 12.04 -13.67
N ALA A 58 -17.45 11.87 -13.15
CA ALA A 58 -16.34 11.33 -13.94
C ALA A 58 -16.59 9.88 -14.37
N VAL A 59 -17.13 9.04 -13.46
CA VAL A 59 -17.51 7.66 -13.75
C VAL A 59 -18.60 7.62 -14.81
N ALA A 60 -19.66 8.40 -14.65
CA ALA A 60 -20.75 8.48 -15.62
C ALA A 60 -20.28 8.99 -17.00
N ALA A 61 -19.33 9.93 -17.03
CA ALA A 61 -18.77 10.45 -18.28
C ALA A 61 -17.88 9.43 -19.00
N MET A 62 -17.06 8.68 -18.26
CA MET A 62 -16.16 7.67 -18.82
C MET A 62 -16.90 6.38 -19.21
N PHE A 63 -17.90 6.00 -18.42
CA PHE A 63 -18.60 4.71 -18.51
C PHE A 63 -20.12 4.90 -18.62
N GLY A 64 -20.59 5.77 -19.51
CA GLY A 64 -22.02 6.05 -19.70
C GLY A 64 -22.85 4.91 -20.32
N GLY A 65 -22.23 3.77 -20.65
CA GLY A 65 -22.92 2.56 -21.10
C GLY A 65 -23.51 1.76 -19.93
N ALA A 66 -24.43 0.84 -20.24
CA ALA A 66 -24.96 -0.12 -19.27
C ALA A 66 -24.40 -1.53 -19.54
N GLY A 67 -24.36 -2.37 -18.51
CA GLY A 67 -24.04 -3.79 -18.67
C GLY A 67 -22.55 -4.09 -18.84
N TYR A 68 -21.66 -3.22 -18.34
CA TYR A 68 -20.26 -3.61 -18.14
C TYR A 68 -20.23 -4.82 -17.20
N ASN A 69 -19.52 -5.86 -17.63
CA ASN A 69 -19.30 -7.07 -16.88
C ASN A 69 -17.85 -7.50 -17.11
N GLY A 70 -17.20 -8.02 -16.06
CA GLY A 70 -15.86 -8.58 -16.19
C GLY A 70 -15.00 -8.30 -14.97
N ASP A 71 -14.58 -9.38 -14.32
CA ASP A 71 -13.64 -9.33 -13.21
C ASP A 71 -12.21 -9.59 -13.70
N LEU A 72 -11.24 -8.97 -13.03
CA LEU A 72 -9.82 -9.33 -13.17
C LEU A 72 -9.44 -10.25 -12.02
N MET A 73 -9.14 -11.50 -12.34
CA MET A 73 -8.75 -12.51 -11.36
C MET A 73 -7.29 -12.94 -11.57
N MET A 74 -6.38 -12.43 -10.74
CA MET A 74 -4.93 -12.66 -10.89
C MET A 74 -4.41 -13.85 -10.07
N TYR A 75 -4.95 -15.05 -10.29
CA TYR A 75 -4.45 -16.26 -9.65
C TYR A 75 -3.03 -16.57 -10.14
N LYS A 76 -2.03 -16.58 -9.24
CA LYS A 76 -0.61 -16.85 -9.58
C LYS A 76 -0.12 -16.05 -10.80
N SER A 77 -0.61 -14.82 -10.94
CA SER A 77 -0.37 -13.96 -12.10
C SER A 77 0.25 -12.64 -11.67
N GLN A 78 0.97 -12.01 -12.59
CA GLN A 78 1.54 -10.69 -12.37
C GLN A 78 1.25 -9.72 -13.51
N VAL A 79 1.08 -8.45 -13.15
CA VAL A 79 1.13 -7.32 -14.07
C VAL A 79 2.28 -6.45 -13.62
N ARG A 80 3.29 -6.26 -14.48
CA ARG A 80 4.53 -5.59 -14.09
C ARG A 80 5.08 -4.68 -15.16
N THR A 81 5.61 -3.53 -14.76
CA THR A 81 6.39 -2.63 -15.62
C THR A 81 7.84 -2.55 -15.16
N LEU A 82 8.77 -2.65 -16.10
CA LEU A 82 10.21 -2.72 -15.82
C LEU A 82 10.97 -1.40 -16.05
N ARG A 83 10.34 -0.45 -16.76
CA ARG A 83 10.98 0.77 -17.29
C ARG A 83 10.06 2.00 -17.15
N GLY A 84 9.61 2.29 -15.93
CA GLY A 84 8.87 3.53 -15.62
C GLY A 84 7.46 3.66 -16.20
N GLY A 85 6.92 2.60 -16.80
CA GLY A 85 5.53 2.57 -17.28
C GLY A 85 4.54 2.56 -16.11
N SER A 86 3.45 3.31 -16.23
CA SER A 86 2.33 3.24 -15.29
C SER A 86 1.41 2.06 -15.64
N ILE A 87 0.69 1.55 -14.65
CA ILE A 87 -0.31 0.50 -14.80
C ILE A 87 -1.69 1.11 -14.55
N ASP A 88 -2.59 1.01 -15.53
CA ASP A 88 -3.96 1.50 -15.44
C ASP A 88 -4.93 0.31 -15.56
N LEU A 89 -5.69 0.04 -14.51
CA LEU A 89 -6.71 -1.01 -14.46
C LEU A 89 -8.09 -0.36 -14.44
N LEU A 90 -8.94 -0.71 -15.40
CA LEU A 90 -10.29 -0.16 -15.52
C LEU A 90 -11.30 -1.31 -15.58
N LEU A 91 -12.08 -1.46 -14.53
CA LEU A 91 -13.10 -2.50 -14.40
C LEU A 91 -14.47 -1.86 -14.14
N PRO A 92 -15.11 -1.28 -15.17
CA PRO A 92 -16.37 -0.54 -15.05
C PRO A 92 -17.58 -1.34 -14.56
N GLY A 93 -17.46 -2.67 -14.43
CA GLY A 93 -18.55 -3.52 -13.96
C GLY A 93 -18.11 -4.69 -13.09
N GLY A 94 -16.88 -4.71 -12.61
CA GLY A 94 -16.35 -5.89 -11.93
C GLY A 94 -15.34 -5.63 -10.83
N LEU A 95 -14.89 -6.74 -10.27
CA LEU A 95 -13.96 -6.88 -9.17
C LEU A 95 -12.53 -6.96 -9.68
N ALA A 96 -11.61 -6.26 -9.03
CA ALA A 96 -10.18 -6.50 -9.18
C ALA A 96 -9.68 -7.40 -8.04
N ASN A 97 -9.21 -8.59 -8.36
CA ASN A 97 -8.51 -9.48 -7.43
C ASN A 97 -7.04 -9.59 -7.86
N ALA A 98 -6.16 -8.92 -7.12
CA ALA A 98 -4.72 -8.86 -7.40
C ALA A 98 -3.98 -10.18 -7.08
N GLY A 99 -4.68 -11.18 -6.55
CA GLY A 99 -4.24 -12.57 -6.52
C GLY A 99 -4.54 -13.28 -5.21
N VAL A 100 -4.25 -14.58 -5.17
CA VAL A 100 -4.39 -15.46 -4.00
C VAL A 100 -3.00 -15.99 -3.60
N PRO A 101 -2.84 -16.50 -2.36
CA PRO A 101 -1.67 -17.26 -1.95
C PRO A 101 -1.15 -18.22 -3.04
N SER A 102 0.16 -18.26 -3.22
CA SER A 102 0.81 -19.43 -3.82
C SER A 102 1.53 -20.19 -2.72
N ASP A 103 0.95 -21.30 -2.27
CA ASP A 103 1.54 -22.22 -1.28
C ASP A 103 2.78 -22.97 -1.82
N VAL A 104 3.16 -22.70 -3.07
CA VAL A 104 4.33 -23.26 -3.73
C VAL A 104 5.55 -22.40 -3.39
N ALA A 105 6.43 -22.98 -2.58
CA ALA A 105 7.78 -22.50 -2.35
C ALA A 105 8.44 -22.17 -3.69
N GLY A 106 8.73 -20.88 -3.91
CA GLY A 106 9.40 -20.40 -5.13
C GLY A 106 8.68 -19.28 -5.87
N LEU A 107 7.35 -19.14 -5.79
CA LEU A 107 6.60 -18.12 -6.57
C LEU A 107 6.44 -16.76 -5.87
N GLY A 108 7.04 -16.56 -4.70
CA GLY A 108 6.87 -15.32 -3.90
C GLY A 108 7.26 -14.00 -4.61
N HIS A 109 7.91 -14.09 -5.77
CA HIS A 109 8.36 -12.95 -6.58
C HIS A 109 7.52 -12.67 -7.85
N ASP A 110 6.61 -13.57 -8.26
CA ASP A 110 5.90 -13.50 -9.56
C ASP A 110 4.38 -13.29 -9.43
N ILE A 111 3.93 -12.66 -8.34
CA ILE A 111 2.50 -12.36 -8.12
C ILE A 111 2.25 -10.88 -7.88
N GLY A 112 1.07 -10.42 -8.33
CA GLY A 112 0.55 -9.10 -8.01
C GLY A 112 0.83 -8.04 -9.08
N ILE A 113 0.67 -6.78 -8.69
CA ILE A 113 0.76 -5.62 -9.57
C ILE A 113 1.95 -4.78 -9.13
N VAL A 114 2.97 -4.65 -9.99
CA VAL A 114 4.25 -4.06 -9.59
C VAL A 114 4.81 -3.09 -10.63
N THR A 115 5.23 -1.89 -10.24
CA THR A 115 6.09 -1.03 -11.07
C THR A 115 7.50 -1.01 -10.48
N GLU A 116 8.54 -1.21 -11.30
CA GLU A 116 9.91 -1.41 -10.76
C GLU A 116 10.81 -0.17 -10.78
N ARG A 117 10.65 0.67 -11.79
CA ARG A 117 11.45 1.88 -12.00
C ARG A 117 10.54 3.10 -12.03
N GLY A 118 9.65 3.15 -11.04
CA GLY A 118 8.61 4.15 -10.92
C GLY A 118 7.46 3.89 -11.88
N GLY A 119 6.60 4.89 -12.03
CA GLY A 119 5.31 4.75 -12.69
C GLY A 119 4.21 4.48 -11.67
N ALA A 120 3.06 5.12 -11.89
CA ALA A 120 1.92 5.02 -10.99
C ALA A 120 1.14 3.73 -11.23
N ILE A 121 0.44 3.26 -10.20
CA ILE A 121 -0.60 2.24 -10.31
C ILE A 121 -1.94 2.92 -10.09
N ARG A 122 -2.83 2.85 -11.08
CA ARG A 122 -4.16 3.43 -11.01
C ARG A 122 -5.18 2.34 -11.28
N ALA A 123 -6.15 2.19 -10.39
CA ALA A 123 -7.20 1.20 -10.52
C ALA A 123 -8.56 1.85 -10.30
N PHE A 124 -9.49 1.54 -11.20
CA PHE A 124 -10.91 1.72 -11.00
C PHE A 124 -11.57 0.34 -11.03
N ALA A 125 -12.37 0.04 -10.01
CA ALA A 125 -13.23 -1.13 -10.00
C ALA A 125 -14.63 -0.76 -9.53
N GLU A 126 -15.62 -1.50 -10.02
CA GLU A 126 -17.01 -1.25 -9.67
C GLU A 126 -17.35 -1.87 -8.31
N THR A 127 -16.98 -3.14 -8.10
CA THR A 127 -17.51 -3.95 -6.99
C THR A 127 -16.49 -4.28 -5.90
N GLY A 128 -15.20 -4.07 -6.14
CA GLY A 128 -14.18 -4.32 -5.13
C GLY A 128 -12.75 -4.32 -5.64
N PHE A 129 -11.81 -4.19 -4.71
CA PHE A 129 -10.38 -4.37 -4.95
C PHE A 129 -9.76 -5.22 -3.84
N LEU A 130 -9.37 -6.45 -4.16
CA LEU A 130 -8.89 -7.45 -3.20
C LEU A 130 -7.43 -7.81 -3.48
N VAL A 131 -6.57 -7.67 -2.47
CA VAL A 131 -5.15 -8.05 -2.57
C VAL A 131 -4.89 -9.46 -2.02
N ASN A 132 -5.68 -9.93 -1.05
CA ASN A 132 -5.52 -11.22 -0.35
C ASN A 132 -4.08 -11.45 0.16
N GLN A 133 -3.32 -12.39 -0.40
CA GLN A 133 -1.90 -12.60 -0.05
C GLN A 133 -0.93 -12.18 -1.17
N SER A 134 -1.45 -11.44 -2.14
CA SER A 134 -0.67 -10.85 -3.22
C SER A 134 -0.11 -9.48 -2.82
N LYS A 135 0.37 -8.71 -3.80
CA LYS A 135 0.98 -7.39 -3.60
C LYS A 135 0.57 -6.40 -4.68
N VAL A 136 0.49 -5.13 -4.29
CA VAL A 136 0.34 -3.98 -5.18
C VAL A 136 1.39 -2.97 -4.77
N ILE A 137 2.48 -2.89 -5.55
CA ILE A 137 3.68 -2.18 -5.13
C ILE A 137 4.19 -1.27 -6.24
N THR A 138 4.43 -0.01 -5.93
CA THR A 138 5.29 0.85 -6.74
C THR A 138 6.69 0.86 -6.12
N GLN A 139 7.70 0.57 -6.93
CA GLN A 139 9.10 0.66 -6.54
C GLN A 139 9.69 1.87 -7.24
N TYR A 140 10.68 2.52 -6.59
CA TYR A 140 11.31 3.74 -7.09
C TYR A 140 10.36 4.95 -7.10
N GLY A 141 9.56 5.09 -6.04
CA GLY A 141 8.49 6.09 -5.93
C GLY A 141 7.27 5.70 -6.75
N GLY A 142 6.46 6.69 -7.13
CA GLY A 142 5.25 6.48 -7.92
C GLY A 142 4.01 6.25 -7.06
N ASP A 143 2.92 6.91 -7.44
CA ASP A 143 1.70 6.92 -6.65
C ASP A 143 0.81 5.69 -6.93
N ILE A 144 0.04 5.29 -5.92
CA ILE A 144 -1.02 4.30 -6.06
C ILE A 144 -2.36 5.00 -5.83
N THR A 145 -3.27 4.91 -6.80
CA THR A 145 -4.64 5.40 -6.65
C THR A 145 -5.61 4.27 -6.96
N VAL A 146 -6.43 3.90 -5.99
CA VAL A 146 -7.49 2.89 -6.17
C VAL A 146 -8.82 3.54 -5.85
N TRP A 147 -9.75 3.47 -6.80
CA TRP A 147 -11.15 3.83 -6.62
C TRP A 147 -12.02 2.59 -6.77
N VAL A 148 -12.86 2.33 -5.78
CA VAL A 148 -13.91 1.32 -5.83
C VAL A 148 -15.25 1.99 -5.69
N ASN A 149 -16.13 1.87 -6.69
CA ASN A 149 -17.37 2.64 -6.76
C ASN A 149 -18.43 2.17 -5.74
N ASN A 150 -18.73 0.87 -5.73
CA ASN A 150 -19.82 0.22 -5.01
C ASN A 150 -19.34 -1.03 -4.25
N GLY A 151 -18.18 -0.92 -3.57
CA GLY A 151 -17.65 -2.03 -2.79
C GLY A 151 -16.38 -1.69 -2.04
N ASP A 152 -15.70 -2.73 -1.58
CA ASP A 152 -14.64 -2.63 -0.58
C ASP A 152 -13.23 -2.65 -1.18
N ILE A 153 -12.27 -2.12 -0.43
CA ILE A 153 -10.84 -2.26 -0.69
C ILE A 153 -10.22 -3.08 0.44
N ASP A 154 -9.64 -4.23 0.11
CA ASP A 154 -8.93 -5.09 1.07
C ASP A 154 -7.45 -5.21 0.69
N ALA A 155 -6.57 -4.66 1.53
CA ALA A 155 -5.12 -4.70 1.35
C ALA A 155 -4.52 -6.07 1.69
N GLY A 156 -5.28 -7.01 2.22
CA GLY A 156 -4.92 -8.41 2.30
C GLY A 156 -4.35 -8.89 3.63
N ARG A 157 -4.03 -10.18 3.71
CA ARG A 157 -3.53 -10.89 4.90
C ARG A 157 -2.19 -11.60 4.70
N GLY A 158 -1.51 -11.35 3.58
CA GLY A 158 -0.19 -11.95 3.34
C GLY A 158 0.91 -11.35 4.25
N SER A 159 2.04 -12.04 4.36
CA SER A 159 3.16 -11.61 5.22
C SER A 159 3.69 -10.21 4.85
N LYS A 160 3.94 -9.37 5.86
CA LYS A 160 4.57 -8.05 5.71
C LYS A 160 6.04 -8.16 5.30
N THR A 161 6.73 -9.20 5.78
CA THR A 161 8.17 -9.41 5.61
C THR A 161 8.41 -10.57 4.65
N ALA A 162 8.44 -10.30 3.34
CA ALA A 162 9.15 -11.21 2.45
C ALA A 162 10.62 -10.81 2.47
N VAL A 163 11.54 -11.73 2.75
CA VAL A 163 12.96 -11.45 2.60
C VAL A 163 13.25 -11.35 1.12
N SER A 164 13.84 -10.25 0.68
CA SER A 164 14.26 -10.09 -0.69
C SER A 164 15.53 -9.26 -0.74
N VAL A 165 16.54 -9.82 -1.40
CA VAL A 165 17.85 -9.19 -1.52
C VAL A 165 17.85 -8.32 -2.77
N PRO A 166 18.13 -7.01 -2.68
CA PRO A 166 18.31 -6.13 -3.83
C PRO A 166 19.28 -6.75 -4.83
N LYS A 167 18.83 -6.96 -6.07
CA LYS A 167 19.68 -7.51 -7.14
C LYS A 167 20.45 -6.36 -7.78
N ARG A 168 21.77 -6.53 -7.90
CA ARG A 168 22.63 -5.65 -8.71
C ARG A 168 22.45 -6.04 -10.18
N GLU A 169 22.04 -5.10 -11.01
CA GLU A 169 22.01 -5.28 -12.45
C GLU A 169 22.97 -4.30 -13.12
N VAL A 170 23.74 -4.78 -14.09
CA VAL A 170 24.55 -3.92 -14.94
C VAL A 170 23.67 -3.45 -16.08
N LEU A 171 23.42 -2.14 -16.15
CA LEU A 171 22.74 -1.52 -17.28
C LEU A 171 23.78 -0.93 -18.19
N THR A 172 23.67 -1.28 -19.47
CA THR A 172 24.40 -0.60 -20.55
C THR A 172 23.40 0.28 -21.28
N ASP A 173 23.66 1.57 -21.36
CA ASP A 173 22.87 2.49 -22.18
C ASP A 173 23.18 2.30 -23.68
N ALA A 174 22.44 3.03 -24.52
CA ALA A 174 22.63 2.97 -25.98
C ALA A 174 24.00 3.52 -26.44
N ASP A 175 24.65 4.31 -25.58
CA ASP A 175 25.94 4.95 -25.83
C ASP A 175 27.13 4.09 -25.33
N GLY A 176 26.84 2.91 -24.75
CA GLY A 176 27.84 1.95 -24.29
C GLY A 176 28.35 2.21 -22.86
N SER A 177 27.77 3.16 -22.13
CA SER A 177 28.08 3.40 -20.73
C SER A 177 27.44 2.34 -19.85
N THR A 178 28.24 1.69 -19.00
CA THR A 178 27.78 0.68 -18.05
C THR A 178 27.65 1.25 -16.65
N ALA A 179 26.44 1.28 -16.11
CA ALA A 179 26.17 1.61 -14.71
C ALA A 179 25.66 0.37 -13.95
N VAL A 180 26.06 0.22 -12.69
CA VAL A 180 25.54 -0.84 -11.81
C VAL A 180 24.39 -0.24 -11.01
N GLU A 181 23.17 -0.65 -11.32
CA GLU A 181 21.96 -0.21 -10.62
C GLU A 181 21.57 -1.22 -9.54
N PHE A 182 21.22 -0.72 -8.35
CA PHE A 182 20.57 -1.48 -7.31
C PHE A 182 19.07 -1.41 -7.50
N LYS A 183 18.44 -2.53 -7.89
CA LYS A 183 16.99 -2.58 -7.92
C LYS A 183 16.42 -2.80 -6.52
N GLY A 184 15.39 -2.03 -6.20
CA GLY A 184 14.46 -2.40 -5.12
C GLY A 184 13.87 -3.79 -5.36
N VAL A 185 13.34 -4.38 -4.29
CA VAL A 185 12.52 -5.59 -4.44
C VAL A 185 11.13 -5.32 -3.87
N ALA A 186 10.11 -5.70 -4.64
CA ALA A 186 8.70 -5.69 -4.25
C ALA A 186 8.42 -6.76 -3.19
N ALA A 187 8.93 -6.50 -2.00
CA ALA A 187 8.91 -7.43 -0.89
C ALA A 187 7.64 -7.27 -0.03
N GLY A 188 7.11 -8.42 0.39
CA GLY A 188 5.92 -8.52 1.23
C GLY A 188 4.60 -8.40 0.44
N SER A 189 3.49 -8.50 1.16
CA SER A 189 2.13 -8.50 0.61
C SER A 189 1.42 -7.18 0.91
N GLY A 190 0.35 -6.84 0.19
CA GLY A 190 -0.45 -5.63 0.46
C GLY A 190 -0.13 -4.45 -0.44
N ILE A 191 -0.61 -3.26 -0.07
CA ILE A 191 -0.55 -2.06 -0.92
C ILE A 191 0.56 -1.14 -0.43
N ARG A 192 1.62 -0.96 -1.22
CA ARG A 192 2.80 -0.19 -0.78
C ARG A 192 3.41 0.67 -1.85
N ALA A 193 3.58 1.95 -1.55
CA ALA A 193 4.52 2.79 -2.27
C ALA A 193 5.91 2.67 -1.62
N GLN A 194 6.91 2.30 -2.41
CA GLN A 194 8.29 2.11 -1.98
C GLN A 194 9.23 2.92 -2.85
N THR A 195 10.37 3.30 -2.29
CA THR A 195 11.46 3.93 -3.03
C THR A 195 12.77 3.23 -2.71
N TYR A 196 13.75 3.37 -3.59
CA TYR A 196 15.10 2.87 -3.40
C TYR A 196 16.08 3.82 -4.07
N ASP A 197 17.32 3.79 -3.58
CA ASP A 197 18.42 4.50 -4.21
C ASP A 197 19.00 3.63 -5.33
N PRO A 198 18.97 4.09 -6.60
CA PRO A 198 19.40 3.26 -7.73
C PRO A 198 20.93 3.15 -7.78
N ASP A 199 21.65 4.12 -7.22
CA ASP A 199 23.11 4.21 -7.23
C ASP A 199 23.71 3.63 -5.92
N GLY A 200 22.85 3.31 -4.95
CA GLY A 200 23.22 2.81 -3.64
C GLY A 200 23.65 3.93 -2.69
N GLN A 201 23.88 3.59 -1.42
CA GLN A 201 24.16 4.56 -0.36
C GLN A 201 25.39 5.44 -0.62
N ASP A 202 26.33 4.96 -1.44
CA ASP A 202 27.58 5.66 -1.81
C ASP A 202 27.47 6.39 -3.18
N GLY A 203 26.29 6.35 -3.81
CA GLY A 203 26.00 6.99 -5.09
C GLY A 203 25.78 8.50 -4.98
N ALA A 204 25.90 9.21 -6.11
CA ALA A 204 25.61 10.66 -6.17
C ALA A 204 24.11 10.96 -6.36
N GLY A 205 23.32 9.99 -6.81
CA GLY A 205 21.87 10.08 -6.92
C GLY A 205 21.19 10.03 -5.55
N GLN A 206 19.99 10.59 -5.48
CA GLN A 206 19.14 10.48 -4.31
C GLN A 206 17.91 9.65 -4.68
N ALA A 207 17.49 8.76 -3.78
CA ALA A 207 16.24 8.01 -3.96
C ALA A 207 15.06 8.96 -4.23
N PRO A 208 14.18 8.65 -5.21
CA PRO A 208 12.97 9.43 -5.44
C PRO A 208 12.11 9.53 -4.18
N GLU A 209 11.26 10.57 -4.11
CA GLU A 209 10.30 10.69 -3.03
C GLU A 209 9.38 9.47 -2.94
N LEU A 210 9.00 9.12 -1.71
CA LEU A 210 8.07 8.02 -1.46
C LEU A 210 6.70 8.36 -2.05
N GLY A 211 6.16 7.46 -2.87
CA GLY A 211 4.88 7.67 -3.54
C GLY A 211 3.70 7.82 -2.57
N SER A 212 2.69 8.57 -3.00
CA SER A 212 1.44 8.72 -2.25
C SER A 212 0.47 7.58 -2.58
N VAL A 213 -0.31 7.16 -1.59
CA VAL A 213 -1.34 6.13 -1.75
C VAL A 213 -2.71 6.72 -1.43
N ALA A 214 -3.62 6.67 -2.38
CA ALA A 214 -5.01 7.10 -2.23
C ALA A 214 -5.95 5.92 -2.46
N LEU A 215 -6.68 5.52 -1.42
CA LEU A 215 -7.63 4.41 -1.46
C LEU A 215 -9.03 4.97 -1.17
N ILE A 216 -9.88 4.93 -2.19
CA ILE A 216 -11.17 5.61 -2.21
C ILE A 216 -12.27 4.57 -2.48
N ALA A 217 -13.07 4.29 -1.47
CA ALA A 217 -14.24 3.41 -1.49
C ALA A 217 -15.46 4.18 -0.94
N PRO A 218 -16.05 5.11 -1.72
CA PRO A 218 -17.13 5.99 -1.28
C PRO A 218 -18.29 5.30 -0.55
N ARG A 219 -18.62 4.08 -1.00
CA ARG A 219 -19.76 3.29 -0.54
C ARG A 219 -19.35 1.96 0.09
N GLY A 220 -18.07 1.82 0.42
CA GLY A 220 -17.51 0.59 0.98
C GLY A 220 -16.57 0.85 2.13
N VAL A 221 -15.93 -0.23 2.55
CA VAL A 221 -14.98 -0.28 3.66
C VAL A 221 -13.56 -0.39 3.13
N LEU A 222 -12.64 0.28 3.80
CA LEU A 222 -11.22 0.11 3.60
C LEU A 222 -10.66 -0.81 4.69
N ASN A 223 -10.21 -2.00 4.32
CA ASN A 223 -9.55 -2.92 5.22
C ASN A 223 -8.05 -2.97 4.94
N ALA A 224 -7.23 -2.48 5.87
CA ALA A 224 -5.77 -2.56 5.77
C ALA A 224 -5.24 -4.00 5.94
N GLY A 225 -6.06 -4.91 6.48
CA GLY A 225 -5.72 -6.31 6.68
C GLY A 225 -4.43 -6.51 7.49
N GLU A 226 -3.85 -7.71 7.47
CA GLU A 226 -2.54 -7.98 8.11
C GLU A 226 -1.36 -7.65 7.21
N ALA A 227 -1.56 -7.65 5.89
CA ALA A 227 -0.55 -7.26 4.92
C ALA A 227 -0.19 -5.77 5.06
N GLY A 228 -1.16 -4.95 5.43
CA GLY A 228 -0.97 -3.54 5.71
C GLY A 228 -0.80 -2.67 4.48
N ILE A 229 -0.70 -1.38 4.75
CA ILE A 229 -0.54 -0.33 3.75
C ILE A 229 0.72 0.48 4.11
N ALA A 230 1.54 0.82 3.11
CA ALA A 230 2.69 1.70 3.29
C ALA A 230 2.67 2.83 2.26
N ALA A 231 2.82 4.07 2.71
CA ALA A 231 2.73 5.24 1.84
C ALA A 231 3.64 6.39 2.28
N GLY A 232 4.04 7.22 1.31
CA GLY A 232 4.59 8.55 1.54
C GLY A 232 3.54 9.44 2.18
N ASN A 233 2.55 9.83 1.39
CA ASN A 233 1.31 10.43 1.89
C ASN A 233 0.15 9.46 1.71
N PHE A 234 -0.82 9.49 2.63
CA PHE A 234 -1.96 8.59 2.60
C PHE A 234 -3.30 9.33 2.61
N LEU A 235 -4.19 8.94 1.71
CA LEU A 235 -5.57 9.39 1.67
C LEU A 235 -6.48 8.15 1.71
N ALA A 236 -7.26 8.03 2.79
CA ALA A 236 -8.36 7.08 2.88
C ALA A 236 -9.70 7.83 2.74
N VAL A 237 -10.57 7.34 1.87
CA VAL A 237 -11.94 7.83 1.75
C VAL A 237 -12.84 6.61 1.70
N ALA A 238 -13.45 6.25 2.83
CA ALA A 238 -14.31 5.09 2.95
C ALA A 238 -15.36 5.32 4.04
N THR A 239 -16.42 4.52 4.04
CA THR A 239 -17.43 4.55 5.12
C THR A 239 -16.83 4.12 6.47
N GLN A 240 -15.83 3.24 6.43
CA GLN A 240 -15.08 2.78 7.59
C GLN A 240 -13.66 2.38 7.17
N VAL A 241 -12.70 2.58 8.08
CA VAL A 241 -11.33 2.06 7.94
C VAL A 241 -11.06 1.04 9.04
N ILE A 242 -10.73 -0.18 8.64
CA ILE A 242 -10.38 -1.30 9.53
C ILE A 242 -8.88 -1.53 9.48
N GLY A 243 -8.27 -1.80 10.64
CA GLY A 243 -6.84 -2.12 10.72
C GLY A 243 -5.94 -0.89 10.55
N ALA A 244 -6.36 0.28 11.05
CA ALA A 244 -5.55 1.51 11.00
C ALA A 244 -4.12 1.33 11.55
N SER A 245 -3.90 0.43 12.52
CA SER A 245 -2.58 0.07 13.06
C SER A 245 -1.65 -0.62 12.04
N ASN A 246 -2.21 -1.14 10.94
CA ASN A 246 -1.46 -1.75 9.84
C ASN A 246 -1.17 -0.76 8.69
N ILE A 247 -1.51 0.52 8.87
CA ILE A 247 -1.22 1.61 7.92
C ILE A 247 0.01 2.36 8.41
N ASN A 248 1.08 2.34 7.61
CA ASN A 248 2.33 3.05 7.88
C ASN A 248 2.48 4.22 6.89
N VAL A 249 2.56 5.45 7.40
CA VAL A 249 2.61 6.66 6.59
C VAL A 249 3.81 7.49 7.05
N SER A 250 4.71 7.84 6.13
CA SER A 250 5.89 8.65 6.47
C SER A 250 5.63 10.17 6.46
N GLY A 251 4.59 10.59 5.74
CA GLY A 251 4.19 11.98 5.55
C GLY A 251 2.78 12.25 6.09
N SER A 252 1.98 12.97 5.30
CA SER A 252 0.62 13.35 5.69
C SER A 252 -0.36 12.17 5.55
N SER A 253 -1.29 12.05 6.50
CA SER A 253 -2.35 11.04 6.50
C SER A 253 -3.72 11.70 6.70
N SER A 254 -4.71 11.33 5.88
CA SER A 254 -6.09 11.82 5.96
C SER A 254 -7.10 10.69 5.84
N GLY A 255 -8.21 10.80 6.58
CA GLY A 255 -9.34 9.86 6.55
C GLY A 255 -9.14 8.53 7.26
N VAL A 256 -8.01 8.34 7.95
CA VAL A 256 -7.81 7.24 8.90
C VAL A 256 -8.21 7.72 10.30
N PRO A 257 -9.04 6.97 11.05
CA PRO A 257 -9.29 7.27 12.45
C PRO A 257 -7.96 7.32 13.20
N GLN A 258 -7.61 8.46 13.81
CA GLN A 258 -6.45 8.51 14.69
C GLN A 258 -6.69 7.52 15.83
N ALA A 259 -5.78 6.56 16.00
CA ALA A 259 -5.73 5.81 17.24
C ALA A 259 -5.46 6.81 18.37
N ASP A 260 -6.28 6.81 19.42
CA ASP A 260 -6.05 7.60 20.62
C ASP A 260 -4.66 7.26 21.20
N THR A 261 -3.63 8.01 20.81
CA THR A 261 -2.35 8.07 21.54
C THR A 261 -2.49 8.95 22.79
N GLY A 262 -3.66 8.89 23.42
CA GLY A 262 -4.05 9.62 24.61
C GLY A 262 -3.32 9.08 25.84
N SER A 263 -2.02 9.33 25.95
CA SER A 263 -1.37 9.44 27.27
C SER A 263 -0.02 10.18 27.23
N LEU A 264 0.71 10.19 26.10
CA LEU A 264 2.04 10.83 26.04
C LEU A 264 2.07 12.20 25.34
N ALA A 265 1.25 12.43 24.30
CA ALA A 265 1.26 13.71 23.58
C ALA A 265 0.60 14.85 24.39
N GLY A 266 -0.46 14.54 25.16
CA GLY A 266 -1.11 15.53 26.04
C GLY A 266 -0.27 15.92 27.26
N ALA A 267 0.58 15.01 27.74
CA ALA A 267 1.52 15.28 28.83
C ALA A 267 2.65 16.26 28.38
N LEU A 268 3.09 16.16 27.13
CA LEU A 268 4.11 17.05 26.56
C LEU A 268 3.56 18.42 26.14
N ALA A 269 2.30 18.49 25.66
CA ALA A 269 1.66 19.76 25.31
C ALA A 269 1.40 20.66 26.55
N THR A 270 1.20 20.06 27.72
CA THR A 270 0.99 20.82 28.97
C THR A 270 2.28 21.47 29.49
N ILE A 271 3.46 20.98 29.09
CA ILE A 271 4.76 21.52 29.53
C ILE A 271 5.08 22.86 28.83
N ASN A 272 4.61 23.06 27.60
CA ASN A 272 4.96 24.25 26.80
C ASN A 272 4.16 25.51 27.13
N ASN A 273 3.14 25.43 28.01
CA ASN A 273 2.23 26.55 28.28
C ASN A 273 2.30 27.12 29.71
N LEU A 274 3.36 26.82 30.48
CA LEU A 274 3.60 27.45 31.79
C LEU A 274 4.60 28.62 31.70
N PRO A 275 4.25 29.82 32.19
CA PRO A 275 5.21 30.91 32.43
C PRO A 275 6.28 30.51 33.47
N PRO A 276 7.52 31.01 33.38
CA PRO A 276 8.66 30.54 34.19
C PRO A 276 8.67 31.03 35.65
N THR A 277 7.53 31.42 36.22
CA THR A 277 7.47 31.94 37.59
C THR A 277 6.28 31.38 38.35
N ALA A 278 6.59 30.63 39.42
CA ALA A 278 5.73 30.18 40.52
C ALA A 278 5.04 28.80 40.37
N ALA A 279 5.79 27.73 40.68
CA ALA A 279 5.39 26.68 41.63
C ALA A 279 6.56 25.69 41.81
N GLY A 280 6.98 25.44 43.05
CA GLY A 280 8.10 24.54 43.35
C GLY A 280 7.82 23.07 43.00
N PRO A 281 8.86 22.22 42.92
CA PRO A 281 8.79 20.81 42.50
C PRO A 281 7.90 19.87 43.36
N GLY A 282 7.18 20.39 44.36
CA GLY A 282 6.31 19.64 45.27
C GLY A 282 4.85 19.46 44.81
N GLU A 283 4.33 20.28 43.91
CA GLU A 283 2.93 20.15 43.44
C GLU A 283 2.79 19.14 42.28
N VAL A 284 3.79 19.07 41.41
CA VAL A 284 3.85 18.11 40.29
C VAL A 284 3.87 16.65 40.80
N ALA A 285 4.60 16.39 41.90
CA ALA A 285 4.65 15.07 42.53
C ALA A 285 3.32 14.66 43.19
N LYS A 286 2.53 15.62 43.72
CA LYS A 286 1.24 15.34 44.35
C LYS A 286 0.12 15.07 43.33
N GLN A 287 0.20 15.67 42.14
CA GLN A 287 -0.77 15.42 41.06
C GLN A 287 -0.50 14.07 40.37
N ALA A 288 0.77 13.72 40.15
CA ALA A 288 1.17 12.41 39.64
C ALA A 288 0.78 11.25 40.59
N ALA A 289 0.84 11.47 41.92
CA ALA A 289 0.43 10.47 42.91
C ALA A 289 -1.09 10.23 42.98
N ARG A 290 -1.93 11.22 42.60
CA ARG A 290 -3.39 11.08 42.58
C ARG A 290 -3.92 10.40 41.32
N SER A 291 -3.20 10.51 40.20
CA SER A 291 -3.53 9.79 38.97
C SER A 291 -3.06 8.33 38.98
N ALA A 292 -2.24 7.93 39.94
CA ALA A 292 -1.77 6.55 40.13
C ALA A 292 -2.69 5.69 41.02
N SER A 293 -3.80 6.23 41.57
CA SER A 293 -4.66 5.52 42.52
C SER A 293 -5.98 5.01 41.93
N ASN A 294 -5.98 4.54 40.68
CA ASN A 294 -7.04 3.66 40.19
C ASN A 294 -6.39 2.38 39.63
N PRO A 295 -6.69 1.19 40.19
CA PRO A 295 -5.97 -0.03 39.87
C PRO A 295 -6.33 -0.49 38.45
N ALA A 296 -5.39 -0.29 37.51
CA ALA A 296 -5.35 -1.07 36.29
C ALA A 296 -5.21 -2.55 36.69
N GLN A 297 -6.13 -3.39 36.22
CA GLN A 297 -6.02 -4.83 36.42
C GLN A 297 -4.67 -5.32 35.86
N PRO A 298 -3.87 -6.05 36.64
CA PRO A 298 -2.58 -6.53 36.17
C PRO A 298 -2.81 -7.56 35.07
N ILE A 299 -2.42 -7.21 33.84
CA ILE A 299 -2.14 -8.17 32.79
C ILE A 299 -0.95 -9.00 33.30
N MET A 300 -1.24 -10.13 33.91
CA MET A 300 -0.19 -11.07 34.31
C MET A 300 0.49 -11.59 33.03
N PRO A 301 1.81 -11.45 32.88
CA PRO A 301 2.52 -12.10 31.79
C PRO A 301 2.40 -13.62 31.96
N SER A 302 1.77 -14.30 31.00
CA SER A 302 1.72 -15.76 30.99
C SER A 302 3.12 -16.30 30.71
N LEU A 303 3.80 -16.81 31.74
CA LEU A 303 4.96 -17.68 31.56
C LEU A 303 4.47 -19.01 30.96
N ILE A 304 4.86 -19.30 29.72
CA ILE A 304 4.69 -20.64 29.15
C ILE A 304 5.86 -21.49 29.65
N LYS A 305 5.58 -22.39 30.60
CA LYS A 305 6.51 -23.44 31.01
C LYS A 305 6.26 -24.66 30.12
N VAL A 306 7.17 -24.93 29.20
CA VAL A 306 7.18 -26.18 28.41
C VAL A 306 8.03 -27.19 29.19
N ASP A 307 7.38 -28.08 29.94
CA ASP A 307 8.03 -29.27 30.47
C ASP A 307 8.03 -30.34 29.37
N VAL A 308 9.20 -30.58 28.77
CA VAL A 308 9.40 -31.70 27.86
C VAL A 308 9.44 -32.97 28.69
N VAL A 309 8.37 -33.76 28.63
CA VAL A 309 8.35 -35.12 29.18
C VAL A 309 9.25 -35.96 28.28
N GLY A 310 10.41 -36.35 28.81
CA GLY A 310 11.34 -37.24 28.15
C GLY A 310 10.66 -38.54 27.74
N PHE A 311 10.99 -39.00 26.54
CA PHE A 311 10.62 -40.33 26.06
C PHE A 311 11.17 -41.37 27.04
N GLY A 312 10.27 -42.22 27.55
CA GLY A 312 10.66 -43.34 28.39
C GLY A 312 11.67 -44.23 27.68
N ASP A 313 12.67 -44.65 28.44
CA ASP A 313 13.62 -45.68 28.03
C ASP A 313 12.87 -46.97 27.71
N GLU A 314 12.64 -47.24 26.42
CA GLU A 314 12.45 -48.62 25.99
C GLU A 314 13.83 -49.27 25.86
N GLU A 315 14.11 -50.18 26.79
CA GLU A 315 15.20 -51.13 26.72
C GLU A 315 15.24 -51.80 25.35
N VAL A 316 16.27 -51.51 24.56
CA VAL A 316 16.64 -52.33 23.41
C VAL A 316 17.20 -53.65 23.95
N SER A 317 16.30 -54.60 24.19
CA SER A 317 16.64 -55.99 24.48
C SER A 317 17.30 -56.60 23.24
N SER A 318 18.58 -56.93 23.39
CA SER A 318 19.37 -57.66 22.41
C SER A 318 18.71 -58.99 22.01
N ARG A 319 18.49 -59.18 20.71
CA ARG A 319 18.22 -60.51 20.15
C ARG A 319 19.05 -60.76 18.90
N LYS A 320 20.18 -61.41 19.17
CA LYS A 320 21.01 -62.30 18.36
C LYS A 320 20.78 -62.32 16.85
N GLU A 321 21.89 -62.02 16.17
CA GLU A 321 22.27 -62.54 14.85
C GLU A 321 21.84 -63.99 14.64
N SER A 322 21.15 -64.25 13.54
CA SER A 322 21.28 -65.49 12.79
C SER A 322 21.42 -65.14 11.30
N ARG A 323 22.64 -65.35 10.81
CA ARG A 323 22.97 -65.58 9.40
C ARG A 323 22.05 -66.65 8.82
N ASP A 324 21.49 -66.36 7.64
CA ASP A 324 21.20 -67.30 6.56
C ASP A 324 21.35 -66.46 5.26
N GLU A 325 22.50 -66.49 4.60
CA GLU A 325 22.77 -67.32 3.42
C GLU A 325 21.61 -67.36 2.41
N LEU A 326 21.78 -66.72 1.25
CA LEU A 326 21.75 -67.38 -0.07
C LEU A 326 21.91 -66.37 -1.24
N ARG A 327 23.02 -66.56 -1.97
CA ARG A 327 23.39 -66.11 -3.32
C ARG A 327 24.06 -64.75 -3.50
#